data_AF-A0A257YBQ3-F1
#
_entry.id   AF-A0A257YBQ3-F1
#
_cell.length_a   1.000
_cell.length_b   1.000
_cell.length_c   1.000
_cell.angle_alpha   90.00
_cell.angle_beta   90.00
_cell.angle_gamma   90.00
#
_symmetry.space_group_name_H-M   'P 1'
#
loop_
_entity.id
_entity.type
_entity.pdbx_description
1 polymer ?
#
loop_
_entity_poly.entity_id
_entity_poly.type
_entity_poly.pdbx_seq_one_letter_code
_entity_poly.pdbx_strand_id
1 'polypeptide(L)' 'VAKHIRQELSVERVGVKVIGTDVPHAHVHLVPFNEGGEFYIRENKDEPDHDALAALAKALYFED' A
#
# COMPACT_ATOMS: atom_id res chain seq x y z
N VAL A 1 -1.94 -10.50 4.55
CA VAL A 1 -1.38 -9.27 3.95
C VAL A 1 -1.97 -7.99 4.56
N ALA A 2 -3.21 -7.57 4.26
CA ALA A 2 -3.75 -6.28 4.75
C ALA A 2 -3.72 -6.11 6.29
N LYS A 3 -4.04 -7.17 7.04
CA LYS A 3 -3.95 -7.15 8.51
C LYS A 3 -2.52 -6.90 9.00
N HIS A 4 -1.53 -7.51 8.36
CA HIS A 4 -0.11 -7.33 8.68
C HIS A 4 0.34 -5.90 8.35
N ILE A 5 0.02 -5.39 7.16
CA ILE A 5 0.29 -3.98 6.79
C ILE A 5 -0.29 -3.02 7.84
N ARG A 6 -1.54 -3.25 8.26
CA ARG A 6 -2.18 -2.41 9.29
C ARG A 6 -1.42 -2.42 10.61
N GLN A 7 -0.92 -3.59 11.02
CA GLN A 7 -0.19 -3.77 12.27
C GLN A 7 1.21 -3.14 12.20
N GLU A 8 2.00 -3.45 11.17
CA GLU A 8 3.38 -2.95 11.03
C GLU A 8 3.41 -1.42 10.84
N LEU A 9 2.48 -0.87 10.07
CA LEU A 9 2.44 0.58 9.79
C LEU A 9 1.63 1.37 10.82
N SER A 10 1.02 0.70 11.81
CA SER A 10 0.20 1.34 12.84
C SER A 10 -0.88 2.28 12.29
N VAL A 11 -1.52 1.90 11.17
CA VAL A 11 -2.60 2.68 10.54
C VAL A 11 -3.98 2.18 10.97
N GLU A 12 -4.98 3.05 10.91
CA GLU A 12 -6.35 2.67 11.30
C GLU A 12 -6.98 1.69 10.30
N ARG A 13 -6.71 1.89 9.01
CA ARG A 13 -7.40 1.21 7.91
C ARG A 13 -6.45 0.83 6.78
N VAL A 14 -6.83 -0.24 6.06
CA VAL A 14 -6.22 -0.62 4.78
C VAL A 14 -7.34 -0.80 3.78
N GLY A 15 -7.35 0.05 2.76
CA GLY A 15 -8.34 0.01 1.70
C GLY A 15 -7.96 -0.98 0.62
N VAL A 16 -8.96 -1.56 -0.04
CA VAL A 16 -8.79 -2.59 -1.08
C VAL A 16 -9.42 -2.07 -2.37
N LYS A 17 -8.66 -2.02 -3.46
CA LYS A 17 -9.16 -1.67 -4.80
C LYS A 17 -8.81 -2.77 -5.79
N VAL A 18 -9.73 -3.10 -6.69
CA VAL A 18 -9.49 -4.00 -7.83
C VAL A 18 -9.71 -3.16 -9.08
N ILE A 19 -8.62 -2.85 -9.78
CA ILE A 19 -8.61 -1.94 -10.93
C ILE A 19 -7.91 -2.68 -12.07
N GLY A 20 -8.59 -2.89 -13.18
CA GLY A 20 -8.08 -3.64 -14.34
C GLY A 20 -8.09 -2.84 -15.64
N THR A 21 -8.25 -1.51 -15.55
CA THR A 21 -8.35 -0.61 -16.71
C THR A 21 -7.02 -0.42 -17.44
N ASP A 22 -5.90 -0.50 -16.71
CA ASP A 22 -4.58 -0.11 -17.21
C ASP A 22 -3.71 -1.31 -17.58
N VAL A 23 -3.80 -2.40 -16.81
CA VAL A 23 -3.01 -3.63 -17.03
C VAL A 23 -3.93 -4.84 -17.02
N PRO A 24 -3.95 -5.69 -18.07
CA PRO A 24 -4.84 -6.84 -18.19
C PRO A 24 -4.33 -8.05 -17.38
N HIS A 25 -4.02 -7.81 -16.10
CA HIS A 25 -3.62 -8.82 -15.14
C HIS A 25 -4.37 -8.61 -13.84
N ALA A 26 -4.87 -9.69 -13.23
CA ALA A 26 -5.57 -9.60 -11.96
C ALA A 26 -4.59 -9.19 -10.85
N HIS A 27 -4.83 -8.02 -10.27
CA HIS A 27 -4.07 -7.52 -9.13
C HIS A 27 -4.99 -6.78 -8.16
N VAL A 28 -4.56 -6.69 -6.90
CA VAL A 28 -5.30 -6.04 -5.83
C VAL A 28 -4.41 -4.97 -5.23
N HIS A 29 -4.93 -3.74 -5.15
CA HIS A 29 -4.26 -2.62 -4.51
C HIS A 29 -4.61 -2.60 -3.03
N LEU A 30 -3.60 -2.56 -2.16
CA LEU A 30 -3.75 -2.38 -0.71
C LEU A 30 -3.18 -1.03 -0.33
N VAL A 31 -4.03 -0.12 0.17
CA VAL A 31 -3.64 1.25 0.50
C VAL A 31 -3.82 1.49 2.00
N PRO A 32 -2.76 1.64 2.80
CA PRO A 32 -2.86 2.03 4.21
C PRO A 32 -3.28 3.51 4.33
N PHE A 33 -4.19 3.83 5.25
CA PHE A 33 -4.65 5.21 5.49
C PHE A 33 -5.29 5.39 6.88
N ASN A 34 -5.31 6.63 7.36
CA ASN A 34 -5.91 7.05 8.62
C ASN A 34 -7.13 7.93 8.40
N GLU A 35 -7.12 8.86 7.44
CA GLU A 35 -8.25 9.75 7.17
C GLU A 35 -8.96 9.40 5.87
N GLY A 36 -10.29 9.58 5.82
CA GLY A 36 -11.09 9.19 4.65
C GLY A 36 -10.61 9.84 3.34
N GLY A 37 -10.12 11.08 3.39
CA GLY A 37 -9.60 11.80 2.23
C GLY A 37 -8.35 11.16 1.61
N GLU A 38 -7.49 10.55 2.43
CA GLU A 38 -6.22 9.95 1.99
C GLU A 38 -6.45 8.80 1.01
N PHE A 39 -7.52 8.03 1.21
CA PHE A 39 -7.85 6.89 0.34
C PHE A 39 -8.20 7.28 -1.10
N TYR A 40 -8.63 8.54 -1.31
CA TYR A 40 -9.04 9.08 -2.61
C TYR A 40 -7.94 9.90 -3.31
N ILE A 41 -6.77 10.05 -2.69
CA ILE A 41 -5.63 10.74 -3.31
C ILE A 41 -5.23 10.00 -4.59
N ARG A 42 -5.01 10.76 -5.67
CA ARG A 42 -4.55 10.22 -6.95
C ARG A 42 -3.12 9.72 -6.82
N GLU A 43 -2.81 8.69 -7.60
CA GLU A 43 -1.46 8.12 -7.68
C GLU A 43 -0.43 9.21 -8.03
N ASN A 44 0.66 9.27 -7.25
CA ASN A 44 1.82 10.08 -7.61
C ASN A 44 2.72 9.28 -8.56
N LYS A 45 3.23 9.94 -9.60
CA LYS A 45 4.16 9.37 -10.59
C LYS A 45 5.61 9.78 -10.37
N ASP A 46 5.88 10.57 -9.33
CA ASP A 46 7.24 10.93 -8.94
C ASP A 46 8.04 9.70 -8.52
N GLU A 47 9.35 9.73 -8.75
CA GLU A 47 10.25 8.66 -8.32
C GLU A 47 10.23 8.57 -6.78
N PRO A 48 10.01 7.39 -6.19
CA PRO A 48 10.09 7.22 -4.75
C PRO A 48 11.53 7.32 -4.25
N ASP A 49 11.68 7.65 -2.97
CA ASP A 49 12.93 7.43 -2.27
C ASP A 49 13.20 5.92 -2.14
N HIS A 50 14.20 5.42 -2.86
CA HIS A 50 14.55 4.01 -2.90
C HIS A 50 15.01 3.45 -1.55
N ASP A 51 15.70 4.26 -0.73
CA ASP A 51 16.20 3.81 0.58
C ASP A 51 15.02 3.66 1.55
N ALA A 52 14.09 4.62 1.54
CA ALA A 52 12.87 4.54 2.32
C ALA A 52 11.98 3.36 1.88
N LEU A 53 11.88 3.13 0.57
CA LEU A 53 11.12 2.00 0.02
C LEU A 53 11.73 0.65 0.42
N ALA A 54 13.05 0.51 0.40
CA ALA A 54 13.74 -0.71 0.82
C ALA A 54 13.55 -0.98 2.32
N ALA A 55 13.63 0.06 3.15
CA ALA A 55 13.36 -0.05 4.59
C ALA A 55 11.92 -0.49 4.87
N LEU A 56 10.94 0.07 4.16
CA LEU A 56 9.53 -0.32 4.25
C LEU A 56 9.32 -1.78 3.83
N ALA A 57 9.93 -2.21 2.73
CA ALA A 57 9.84 -3.59 2.26
C ALA A 57 10.37 -4.58 3.31
N LYS A 58 11.48 -4.24 3.99
CA LYS A 58 12.03 -5.05 5.07
C LYS A 58 11.09 -5.13 6.28
N ALA A 59 10.44 -4.03 6.64
CA ALA A 59 9.49 -3.98 7.75
C ALA A 59 8.22 -4.81 7.48
N LEU A 60 7.78 -4.90 6.21
CA LEU A 60 6.59 -5.66 5.79
C LEU A 60 6.89 -7.10 5.37
N TYR A 61 8.14 -7.55 5.52
CA TYR A 61 8.53 -8.89 5.16
C TYR A 61 7.93 -9.90 6.14
N PHE A 62 7.36 -10.99 5.63
CA PHE A 62 6.91 -12.09 6.48
C PHE A 62 8.11 -12.93 6.88
N GLU A 63 8.40 -12.98 8.18
CA GLU A 63 9.22 -14.06 8.74
C GLU A 63 8.32 -15.29 8.87
N ASP A 64 8.69 -16.39 8.23
CA ASP A 64 7.93 -17.65 8.17
C ASP A 64 7.51 -18.20 9.55
#